data_AF-A0A7S2NZ14-F1
#
_entry.id   AF-A0A7S2NZ14-F1
#
_cell.length_a   1.000
_cell.length_b   1.000
_cell.length_c   1.000
_cell.angle_alpha   90.00
_cell.angle_beta   90.00
_cell.angle_gamma   90.00
#
_symmetry.space_group_name_H-M   'P 1'
#
loop_
_entity.id
_entity.type
_entity.pdbx_description
1 polymer ?
#
loop_
_entity_poly.entity_id
_entity_poly.type
_entity_poly.pdbx_seq_one_letter_code
_entity_poly.pdbx_strand_id
1 'polypeptide(L)'
;AERAAAEEALATGLYGVWRNSTSGHDFCSRIGPTSRCFCGHDYSEHVWDKGRRRLRPACGCCDCDGFRYMPRRPEEVGEWWLPRRRGFDVRVWRAKCRCGHGHDDHDPNRLACRLCGCTAYSSAWLCTCCGGRWEDHEALWETEGERRAAGLAVGSAFVPLASTPSIQAAAFGPQPGGESGGPPRSFSLPHRPRPERSVR
;
A
#
# COMPACT_ATOMS: atom_id res chain seq x y z
N ALA A 1 -0.41 8.31 0.77
CA ALA A 1 0.06 7.09 1.44
C ALA A 1 1.57 6.97 1.30
N GLU A 2 2.12 6.56 0.14
CA GLU A 2 3.56 6.32 -0.04
C GLU A 2 4.50 7.47 0.37
N ARG A 3 4.19 8.73 0.01
CA ARG A 3 5.02 9.89 0.40
C ARG A 3 4.98 10.15 1.90
N ALA A 4 3.79 10.18 2.49
CA ALA A 4 3.60 10.36 3.92
C ALA A 4 4.27 9.24 4.74
N ALA A 5 4.26 8.00 4.24
CA ALA A 5 4.97 6.88 4.84
C ALA A 5 6.48 7.09 4.84
N ALA A 6 7.06 7.61 3.75
CA ALA A 6 8.48 7.96 3.72
C ALA A 6 8.80 9.11 4.67
N GLU A 7 8.00 10.17 4.69
CA GLU A 7 8.17 11.30 5.62
C GLU A 7 8.14 10.86 7.09
N GLU A 8 7.21 9.98 7.45
CA GLU A 8 7.13 9.39 8.80
C GLU A 8 8.36 8.54 9.13
N ALA A 9 8.82 7.71 8.18
CA ALA A 9 10.02 6.90 8.37
C ALA A 9 11.26 7.76 8.61
N LEU A 10 11.39 8.87 7.88
CA LEU A 10 12.50 9.83 8.03
C LEU A 10 12.40 10.59 9.37
N ALA A 11 11.20 10.95 9.80
CA ALA A 11 10.99 11.68 11.05
C ALA A 11 11.23 10.80 12.29
N THR A 12 10.87 9.52 12.22
CA THR A 12 10.91 8.58 13.36
C THR A 12 12.12 7.65 13.37
N GLY A 13 12.82 7.52 12.24
CA GLY A 13 13.88 6.53 12.02
C GLY A 13 13.37 5.08 11.95
N LEU A 14 12.04 4.88 11.84
CA LEU A 14 11.39 3.58 11.77
C LEU A 14 10.71 3.40 10.40
N TYR A 15 11.25 2.48 9.61
CA TYR A 15 10.86 2.25 8.23
C TYR A 15 9.84 1.12 8.16
N GLY A 16 8.56 1.50 8.07
CA GLY A 16 7.45 0.56 7.84
C GLY A 16 7.39 0.12 6.39
N VAL A 17 7.55 -1.18 6.14
CA VAL A 17 7.56 -1.76 4.79
C VAL A 17 6.64 -2.98 4.71
N TRP A 18 6.00 -3.15 3.55
CA TRP A 18 5.30 -4.36 3.18
C TRP A 18 6.08 -5.04 2.05
N ARG A 19 6.61 -6.24 2.29
CA ARG A 19 7.50 -6.92 1.34
C ARG A 19 7.12 -8.39 1.16
N ASN A 20 7.47 -8.92 0.00
CA ASN A 20 7.47 -10.35 -0.26
C ASN A 20 8.90 -10.87 -0.06
N SER A 21 9.09 -11.72 0.94
CA SER A 21 10.40 -12.28 1.31
C SER A 21 11.03 -13.14 0.21
N THR A 22 10.23 -13.66 -0.72
CA THR A 22 10.69 -14.51 -1.83
C THR A 22 11.04 -13.74 -3.10
N SER A 23 10.63 -12.46 -3.19
CA SER A 23 10.71 -11.69 -4.44
C SER A 23 12.06 -11.02 -4.71
N GLY A 24 12.93 -10.93 -3.70
CA GLY A 24 14.23 -10.22 -3.78
C GLY A 24 14.14 -8.69 -3.88
N HIS A 25 12.93 -8.12 -3.98
CA HIS A 25 12.71 -6.68 -3.86
C HIS A 25 12.81 -6.23 -2.39
N ASP A 26 13.33 -5.03 -2.13
CA ASP A 26 13.37 -4.41 -0.79
C ASP A 26 11.98 -4.37 -0.16
N PHE A 27 11.01 -3.77 -0.86
CA PHE A 27 9.59 -3.77 -0.47
C PHE A 27 8.65 -3.52 -1.65
N CYS A 28 7.40 -3.91 -1.48
CA CYS A 28 6.29 -3.71 -2.43
C CYS A 28 5.48 -2.44 -2.15
N SER A 29 5.38 -2.02 -0.89
CA SER A 29 4.74 -0.77 -0.48
C SER A 29 5.31 -0.25 0.84
N ARG A 30 5.21 1.06 1.07
CA ARG A 30 5.57 1.70 2.33
C ARG A 30 4.34 1.80 3.24
N ILE A 31 4.55 1.54 4.52
CA ILE A 31 3.51 1.63 5.55
C ILE A 31 3.63 3.01 6.21
N GLY A 32 2.54 3.79 6.15
CA GLY A 32 2.43 5.08 6.81
C GLY A 32 1.08 5.23 7.50
N PRO A 33 0.72 6.41 8.01
CA PRO A 33 -0.39 6.57 8.97
C PRO A 33 -1.73 6.13 8.40
N THR A 34 -1.96 6.43 7.11
CA THR A 34 -3.19 6.10 6.38
C THR A 34 -3.17 4.72 5.70
N SER A 35 -2.13 3.91 5.91
CA SER A 35 -2.10 2.55 5.36
C SER A 35 -3.15 1.70 6.06
N ARG A 36 -3.93 0.94 5.29
CA ARG A 36 -5.03 0.14 5.83
C ARG A 36 -4.49 -1.16 6.40
N CYS A 37 -4.99 -1.55 7.57
CA CYS A 37 -4.80 -2.85 8.15
C CYS A 37 -5.88 -3.84 7.67
N PHE A 38 -5.60 -5.12 7.74
CA PHE A 38 -6.57 -6.21 7.55
C PHE A 38 -7.81 -6.07 8.43
N CYS A 39 -7.72 -5.48 9.61
CA CYS A 39 -8.89 -5.22 10.45
C CYS A 39 -9.79 -4.07 9.94
N GLY A 40 -9.37 -3.36 8.88
CA GLY A 40 -10.08 -2.23 8.28
C GLY A 40 -9.62 -0.85 8.77
N HIS A 41 -8.96 -0.78 9.92
CA HIS A 41 -8.44 0.44 10.54
C HIS A 41 -7.11 0.92 9.94
N ASP A 42 -6.78 2.18 10.17
CA ASP A 42 -5.56 2.83 9.70
C ASP A 42 -4.36 2.48 10.61
N TYR A 43 -3.14 2.55 10.07
CA TYR A 43 -1.92 2.31 10.85
C TYR A 43 -1.78 3.26 12.04
N SER A 44 -2.23 4.50 11.91
CA SER A 44 -2.26 5.48 13.01
C SER A 44 -3.12 5.03 14.20
N GLU A 45 -4.04 4.09 14.00
CA GLU A 45 -4.87 3.49 15.06
C GLU A 45 -4.20 2.26 15.69
N HIS A 46 -2.98 1.91 15.28
CA HIS A 46 -2.19 0.82 15.83
C HIS A 46 -1.08 1.35 16.75
N VAL A 47 -1.05 0.85 17.97
CA VAL A 47 -0.16 1.33 19.04
C VAL A 47 0.90 0.29 19.35
N TRP A 48 2.15 0.73 19.41
CA TRP A 48 3.26 -0.10 19.84
C TRP A 48 3.20 -0.33 21.35
N ASP A 49 3.48 -1.56 21.78
CA ASP A 49 3.66 -1.85 23.20
C ASP A 49 4.96 -1.21 23.72
N LYS A 50 5.02 -1.02 25.04
CA LYS A 50 6.23 -0.50 25.69
C LYS A 50 7.40 -1.45 25.40
N GLY A 51 8.44 -0.91 24.76
CA GLY A 51 9.63 -1.67 24.37
C GLY A 51 9.50 -2.44 23.05
N ARG A 52 8.41 -2.28 22.28
CA ARG A 52 8.21 -2.90 20.95
C ARG A 52 8.49 -4.41 20.96
N ARG A 53 7.96 -5.12 21.97
CA ARG A 53 8.20 -6.56 22.12
C ARG A 53 7.47 -7.35 21.04
N ARG A 54 6.37 -6.81 20.52
CA ARG A 54 5.71 -7.34 19.33
C ARG A 54 6.41 -6.82 18.09
N LEU A 55 6.51 -7.68 17.07
CA LEU A 55 7.03 -7.30 15.75
C LEU A 55 6.11 -6.32 15.00
N ARG A 56 4.84 -6.20 15.44
CA ARG A 56 3.81 -5.35 14.81
C ARG A 56 2.96 -4.70 15.92
N PRO A 57 2.50 -3.45 15.73
CA PRO A 57 1.65 -2.78 16.72
C PRO A 57 0.22 -3.33 16.66
N ALA A 58 -0.43 -3.43 17.81
CA ALA A 58 -1.81 -3.89 17.92
C ALA A 58 -2.80 -2.74 17.68
N CYS A 59 -4.01 -3.05 17.24
CA CYS A 59 -5.02 -2.02 17.01
C CYS A 59 -5.61 -1.53 18.34
N GLY A 60 -5.79 -0.21 18.48
CA GLY A 60 -6.46 0.38 19.64
C GLY A 60 -7.99 0.38 19.55
N CYS A 61 -8.55 0.06 18.37
CA CYS A 61 -9.98 0.18 18.08
C CYS A 61 -10.71 -1.17 18.00
N CYS A 62 -9.98 -2.30 17.94
CA CYS A 62 -10.56 -3.64 17.88
C CYS A 62 -9.57 -4.71 18.37
N ASP A 63 -10.00 -5.97 18.42
CA ASP A 63 -9.21 -7.12 18.90
C ASP A 63 -8.01 -7.50 18.00
N CYS A 64 -7.66 -6.70 16.99
CA CYS A 64 -6.56 -7.01 16.08
C CYS A 64 -5.21 -6.94 16.80
N ASP A 65 -4.49 -8.06 16.77
CA ASP A 65 -3.26 -8.28 17.54
C ASP A 65 -1.99 -7.72 16.89
N GLY A 66 -2.07 -7.26 15.65
CA GLY A 66 -0.93 -6.80 14.88
C GLY A 66 -1.33 -6.24 13.51
N PHE A 67 -0.71 -5.13 13.12
CA PHE A 67 -0.94 -4.53 11.80
C PHE A 67 -0.56 -5.50 10.66
N ARG A 68 -1.47 -5.67 9.70
CA ARG A 68 -1.30 -6.46 8.48
C ARG A 68 -1.72 -5.61 7.30
N TYR A 69 -0.79 -5.21 6.43
CA TYR A 69 -1.08 -4.30 5.31
C TYR A 69 -2.21 -4.83 4.42
N MET A 70 -3.15 -3.96 4.06
CA MET A 70 -4.15 -4.19 3.03
C MET A 70 -4.19 -3.04 2.03
N PRO A 71 -4.27 -3.34 0.72
CA PRO A 71 -4.48 -2.31 -0.28
C PRO A 71 -5.74 -1.50 0.00
N ARG A 72 -5.65 -0.17 -0.18
CA ARG A 72 -6.80 0.73 0.06
C ARG A 72 -7.63 0.91 -1.20
N ARG A 73 -6.99 0.83 -2.37
CA ARG A 73 -7.59 1.10 -3.67
C ARG A 73 -7.40 -0.06 -4.64
N PRO A 74 -8.34 -0.25 -5.60
CA PRO A 74 -8.24 -1.30 -6.60
C PRO A 74 -7.02 -1.14 -7.53
N GLU A 75 -6.55 0.09 -7.77
CA GLU A 75 -5.34 0.35 -8.57
C GLU A 75 -4.09 -0.32 -7.99
N GLU A 76 -4.00 -0.46 -6.66
CA GLU A 76 -2.87 -1.07 -5.96
C GLU A 76 -2.79 -2.60 -6.18
N VAL A 77 -3.84 -3.20 -6.74
CA VAL A 77 -3.95 -4.64 -6.98
C VAL A 77 -4.24 -4.98 -8.43
N GLY A 78 -4.00 -4.03 -9.35
CA GLY A 78 -4.18 -4.22 -10.78
C GLY A 78 -5.62 -4.10 -11.28
N GLU A 79 -6.56 -3.75 -10.40
CA GLU A 79 -7.98 -3.55 -10.73
C GLU A 79 -8.30 -2.08 -11.12
N TRP A 80 -7.36 -1.40 -11.77
CA TRP A 80 -7.44 0.03 -12.12
C TRP A 80 -8.66 0.43 -12.97
N TRP A 81 -9.33 -0.55 -13.58
CA TRP A 81 -10.53 -0.36 -14.38
C TRP A 81 -11.81 -0.22 -13.53
N LEU A 82 -11.80 -0.64 -12.26
CA LEU A 82 -12.98 -0.59 -11.37
C LEU A 82 -13.48 0.85 -11.13
N PRO A 83 -12.61 1.84 -10.79
CA PRO A 83 -13.04 3.22 -10.59
C PRO A 83 -13.66 3.88 -11.81
N ARG A 84 -13.45 3.34 -13.00
CA ARG A 84 -14.04 3.85 -14.24
C ARG A 84 -15.47 3.34 -14.48
N ARG A 85 -15.97 2.40 -13.66
CA ARG A 85 -17.35 1.91 -13.75
C ARG A 85 -18.32 2.90 -13.13
N ARG A 86 -19.44 3.11 -13.81
CA ARG A 86 -20.54 3.94 -13.29
C ARG A 86 -21.02 3.37 -11.95
N GLY A 87 -21.11 4.23 -10.94
CA GLY A 87 -21.59 3.86 -9.61
C GLY A 87 -20.56 3.15 -8.72
N PHE A 88 -19.30 3.03 -9.14
CA PHE A 88 -18.25 2.51 -8.27
C PHE A 88 -17.88 3.52 -7.19
N ASP A 89 -17.84 3.08 -5.93
CA ASP A 89 -17.37 3.89 -4.79
C ASP A 89 -16.12 3.25 -4.18
N VAL A 90 -14.99 3.95 -4.29
CA VAL A 90 -13.70 3.51 -3.77
C VAL A 90 -13.68 3.37 -2.23
N ARG A 91 -14.54 4.10 -1.53
CA ARG A 91 -14.57 4.13 -0.05
C ARG A 91 -15.07 2.80 0.53
N VAL A 92 -15.99 2.15 -0.17
CA VAL A 92 -16.56 0.86 0.23
C VAL A 92 -15.81 -0.33 -0.38
N TRP A 93 -14.86 -0.09 -1.28
CA TRP A 93 -14.07 -1.16 -1.87
C TRP A 93 -13.19 -1.86 -0.82
N ARG A 94 -13.10 -3.18 -0.96
CA ARG A 94 -12.34 -4.08 -0.10
C ARG A 94 -11.62 -5.10 -0.95
N ALA A 95 -10.31 -5.27 -0.69
CA ALA A 95 -9.50 -6.33 -1.29
C ALA A 95 -10.16 -7.69 -1.05
N LYS A 96 -10.31 -8.47 -2.11
CA LYS A 96 -11.10 -9.71 -2.11
C LYS A 96 -10.27 -10.94 -1.80
N CYS A 97 -10.85 -11.80 -0.97
CA CYS A 97 -10.42 -13.18 -0.80
C CYS A 97 -10.92 -14.02 -1.98
N ARG A 98 -10.26 -15.15 -2.27
CA ARG A 98 -10.73 -16.16 -3.24
C ARG A 98 -12.13 -16.70 -2.94
N CYS A 99 -12.59 -16.60 -1.70
CA CYS A 99 -13.97 -16.94 -1.33
C CYS A 99 -15.01 -15.91 -1.80
N GLY A 100 -14.59 -14.77 -2.35
CA GLY A 100 -15.45 -13.68 -2.86
C GLY A 100 -15.77 -12.57 -1.86
N HIS A 101 -15.52 -12.80 -0.57
CA HIS A 101 -15.75 -11.83 0.50
C HIS A 101 -14.58 -10.84 0.66
N GLY A 102 -14.84 -9.69 1.29
CA GLY A 102 -13.82 -8.70 1.60
C GLY A 102 -12.87 -9.20 2.69
N HIS A 103 -11.66 -8.64 2.75
CA HIS A 103 -10.73 -8.90 3.86
C HIS A 103 -11.33 -8.57 5.23
N ASP A 104 -12.17 -7.54 5.32
CA ASP A 104 -12.86 -7.11 6.54
C ASP A 104 -13.97 -8.07 7.00
N ASP A 105 -14.45 -8.94 6.10
CA ASP A 105 -15.35 -10.05 6.46
C ASP A 105 -14.59 -11.19 7.19
N HIS A 106 -13.26 -11.15 7.25
CA HIS A 106 -12.43 -12.16 7.91
C HIS A 106 -11.97 -11.71 9.30
N ASP A 107 -11.82 -12.67 10.21
CA ASP A 107 -11.23 -12.46 11.54
C ASP A 107 -9.80 -11.93 11.39
N PRO A 108 -9.44 -10.77 11.97
CA PRO A 108 -8.14 -10.17 11.73
C PRO A 108 -6.98 -11.00 12.28
N ASN A 109 -7.23 -11.86 13.26
CA ASN A 109 -6.20 -12.66 13.92
C ASN A 109 -6.15 -14.09 13.36
N ARG A 110 -7.32 -14.69 13.12
CA ARG A 110 -7.44 -16.07 12.59
C ARG A 110 -7.43 -16.13 11.08
N LEU A 111 -7.70 -15.01 10.40
CA LEU A 111 -7.87 -14.89 8.96
C LEU A 111 -9.00 -15.75 8.38
N ALA A 112 -9.87 -16.32 9.21
CA ALA A 112 -11.02 -17.10 8.77
C ALA A 112 -12.19 -16.17 8.39
N CYS A 113 -12.90 -16.51 7.31
CA CYS A 113 -14.08 -15.77 6.88
C CYS A 113 -15.22 -15.98 7.88
N ARG A 114 -15.94 -14.91 8.24
CA ARG A 114 -17.12 -15.00 9.11
C ARG A 114 -18.40 -15.35 8.36
N LEU A 115 -18.38 -15.28 7.03
CA LEU A 115 -19.55 -15.45 6.17
C LEU A 115 -19.62 -16.82 5.49
N CYS A 116 -18.53 -17.60 5.49
CA CYS A 116 -18.47 -18.93 4.88
C CYS A 116 -17.40 -19.81 5.53
N GLY A 117 -17.26 -21.07 5.09
CA GLY A 117 -16.28 -22.04 5.63
C GLY A 117 -14.81 -21.80 5.23
N CYS A 118 -14.45 -20.61 4.74
CA CYS A 118 -13.07 -20.27 4.39
C CYS A 118 -12.25 -20.08 5.68
N THR A 119 -11.24 -20.93 5.89
CA THR A 119 -10.46 -20.98 7.14
C THR A 119 -9.26 -20.04 7.17
N ALA A 120 -8.85 -19.50 6.02
CA ALA A 120 -7.74 -18.57 5.90
C ALA A 120 -7.94 -17.65 4.69
N TYR A 121 -7.60 -16.37 4.85
CA TYR A 121 -7.62 -15.41 3.76
C TYR A 121 -6.55 -15.75 2.72
N SER A 122 -6.98 -15.91 1.47
CA SER A 122 -6.10 -16.04 0.31
C SER A 122 -6.52 -15.03 -0.73
N SER A 123 -5.57 -14.21 -1.17
CA SER A 123 -5.84 -13.11 -2.09
C SER A 123 -6.39 -13.58 -3.45
N ALA A 124 -7.49 -12.96 -3.89
CA ALA A 124 -8.03 -13.13 -5.25
C ALA A 124 -7.30 -12.27 -6.30
N TRP A 125 -6.29 -11.53 -5.87
CA TRP A 125 -5.49 -10.58 -6.64
C TRP A 125 -4.01 -10.87 -6.44
N LEU A 126 -3.15 -10.22 -7.23
CA LEU A 126 -1.69 -10.33 -7.13
C LEU A 126 -1.09 -8.95 -6.86
N CYS A 127 0.01 -8.91 -6.11
CA CYS A 127 0.76 -7.70 -5.86
C CYS A 127 1.25 -7.12 -7.19
N THR A 128 0.95 -5.85 -7.47
CA THR A 128 1.38 -5.20 -8.73
C THR A 128 2.88 -4.97 -8.79
N CYS A 129 3.58 -4.99 -7.65
CA CYS A 129 5.01 -4.78 -7.60
C CYS A 129 5.81 -6.05 -7.93
N CYS A 130 5.49 -7.17 -7.27
CA CYS A 130 6.28 -8.41 -7.39
C CYS A 130 5.51 -9.59 -8.03
N GLY A 131 4.21 -9.45 -8.29
CA GLY A 131 3.36 -10.53 -8.83
C GLY A 131 2.99 -11.64 -7.84
N GLY A 132 3.51 -11.61 -6.60
CA GLY A 132 3.20 -12.58 -5.55
C GLY A 132 1.80 -12.40 -4.93
N ARG A 133 1.36 -13.38 -4.14
CA ARG A 133 0.08 -13.30 -3.41
C ARG A 133 0.23 -12.49 -2.13
N TRP A 134 -0.86 -11.96 -1.60
CA TRP A 134 -0.84 -11.23 -0.33
C TRP A 134 -0.26 -12.06 0.82
N GLU A 135 -0.63 -13.33 0.89
CA GLU A 135 -0.18 -14.28 1.91
C GLU A 135 1.34 -14.57 1.86
N ASP A 136 2.02 -14.23 0.76
CA ASP A 136 3.49 -14.33 0.63
C ASP A 136 4.20 -13.07 1.17
N HIS A 137 3.46 -12.07 1.65
CA HIS A 137 4.01 -10.82 2.12
C HIS A 137 3.87 -10.66 3.64
N GLU A 138 4.77 -9.85 4.19
CA GLU A 138 4.76 -9.45 5.59
C GLU A 138 4.91 -7.93 5.74
N ALA A 139 4.32 -7.41 6.81
CA ALA A 139 4.55 -6.04 7.25
C ALA A 139 5.67 -6.05 8.30
N LEU A 140 6.69 -5.23 8.09
CA LEU A 140 7.88 -5.12 8.92
C LEU A 140 8.19 -3.66 9.23
N TRP A 141 8.84 -3.45 10.37
CA TRP A 141 9.35 -2.15 10.78
C TRP A 141 10.82 -2.31 11.13
N GLU A 142 11.66 -1.69 10.31
CA GLU A 142 13.11 -1.76 10.43
C GLU A 142 13.63 -0.40 10.88
N THR A 143 14.60 -0.39 11.78
CA THR A 143 15.33 0.82 12.13
C THR A 143 16.24 1.25 10.98
N GLU A 144 16.62 2.52 10.97
CA GLU A 144 17.59 3.02 10.00
C GLU A 144 18.92 2.26 10.03
N GLY A 145 19.37 1.86 11.23
CA GLY A 145 20.58 1.07 11.42
C GLY A 145 20.50 -0.31 10.78
N GLU A 146 19.39 -1.03 11.00
CA GLU A 146 19.15 -2.34 10.38
C GLU A 146 19.14 -2.25 8.86
N ARG A 147 18.45 -1.25 8.31
CA ARG A 147 18.40 -1.03 6.86
C ARG A 147 19.77 -0.70 6.27
N ARG A 148 20.54 0.18 6.91
CA ARG A 148 21.93 0.48 6.48
C ARG A 148 22.81 -0.76 6.51
N ALA A 149 22.73 -1.55 7.58
CA ALA A 149 23.51 -2.78 7.71
C ALA A 149 23.15 -3.81 6.62
N ALA A 150 21.89 -3.85 6.21
CA ALA A 150 21.41 -4.68 5.10
C ALA A 150 21.63 -4.07 3.70
N GLY A 151 22.21 -2.86 3.60
CA GLY A 151 22.40 -2.16 2.31
C GLY A 151 21.09 -1.70 1.67
N LEU A 152 20.02 -1.54 2.44
CA LEU A 152 18.70 -1.12 1.98
C LEU A 152 18.55 0.40 1.98
N ALA A 153 17.55 0.89 1.23
CA ALA A 153 17.33 2.33 1.07
C ALA A 153 16.93 3.01 2.39
N VAL A 154 17.61 4.12 2.71
CA VAL A 154 17.34 4.98 3.88
C VAL A 154 17.33 6.45 3.48
N GLY A 155 16.78 7.33 4.31
CA GLY A 155 16.74 8.77 4.06
C GLY A 155 16.10 9.12 2.71
N SER A 156 16.73 10.02 1.95
CA SER A 156 16.21 10.44 0.64
C SER A 156 16.06 9.28 -0.36
N ALA A 157 16.88 8.24 -0.27
CA ALA A 157 16.78 7.06 -1.13
C ALA A 157 15.51 6.23 -0.85
N PHE A 158 14.94 6.35 0.35
CA PHE A 158 13.69 5.69 0.70
C PHE A 158 12.45 6.44 0.17
N VAL A 159 12.57 7.70 -0.29
CA VAL A 159 11.44 8.48 -0.79
C VAL A 159 10.92 7.89 -2.13
N PRO A 160 9.59 7.82 -2.38
CA PRO A 160 9.07 7.29 -3.64
C PRO A 160 9.64 8.02 -4.85
N LEU A 161 10.03 7.27 -5.89
CA LEU A 161 10.64 7.81 -7.13
C LEU A 161 11.99 8.52 -6.93
N ALA A 162 12.73 8.26 -5.84
CA ALA A 162 14.03 8.86 -5.58
C ALA A 162 15.07 8.69 -6.71
N SER A 163 15.01 7.58 -7.46
CA SER A 163 15.88 7.33 -8.61
C SER A 163 15.49 8.10 -9.88
N THR A 164 14.32 8.73 -9.92
CA THR A 164 13.78 9.45 -11.09
C THR A 164 13.23 10.83 -10.72
N PRO A 165 14.10 11.81 -10.42
CA PRO A 165 13.68 13.11 -9.86
C PRO A 165 12.67 13.88 -10.72
N SER A 166 12.76 13.78 -12.05
CA SER A 166 11.80 14.44 -12.96
C SER A 166 10.38 13.88 -12.83
N ILE A 167 10.24 12.55 -12.70
CA ILE A 167 8.95 11.90 -12.48
C ILE A 167 8.45 12.18 -11.07
N GLN A 168 9.35 12.16 -10.08
CA GLN A 168 9.04 12.50 -8.69
C GLN A 168 8.44 13.91 -8.58
N ALA A 169 9.07 14.90 -9.22
CA ALA A 169 8.58 16.28 -9.24
C ALA A 169 7.22 16.39 -9.94
N ALA A 170 7.01 15.67 -11.05
CA ALA A 170 5.72 15.66 -11.75
C ALA A 170 4.60 15.01 -10.91
N ALA A 171 4.91 13.97 -10.15
CA ALA A 171 3.93 13.24 -9.34
C ALA A 171 3.57 13.95 -8.03
N PHE A 172 4.53 14.66 -7.42
CA PHE A 172 4.39 15.19 -6.06
C PHE A 172 4.43 16.72 -5.96
N GLY A 173 4.77 17.43 -7.04
CA GLY A 173 5.06 18.87 -7.04
C GLY A 173 6.53 19.18 -6.68
N PRO A 174 6.97 20.44 -6.85
CA PRO A 174 8.34 20.83 -6.51
C PRO A 174 8.62 20.65 -5.01
N GLN A 175 9.79 20.08 -4.70
CA GLN A 175 10.34 20.04 -3.33
C GLN A 175 10.76 21.46 -2.92
N PRO A 176 10.51 21.90 -1.67
CA PRO A 176 11.04 23.17 -1.19
C PRO A 176 12.57 23.07 -1.12
N GLY A 177 13.27 23.62 -2.12
CA GLY A 177 14.75 23.65 -2.18
C GLY A 177 15.38 23.28 -3.53
N GLY A 178 14.62 22.85 -4.53
CA GLY A 178 15.12 22.61 -5.89
C GLY A 178 14.83 23.78 -6.82
N GLU A 179 15.86 24.37 -7.42
CA GLU A 179 15.77 25.52 -8.32
C GLU A 179 14.71 25.35 -9.43
N SER A 180 13.93 26.40 -9.61
CA SER A 180 12.75 26.47 -10.46
C SER A 180 13.09 26.54 -11.95
N GLY A 181 12.75 25.48 -12.69
CA GLY A 181 12.81 25.45 -14.16
C GLY A 181 11.47 25.11 -14.81
N GLY A 182 10.57 26.10 -14.94
CA GLY A 182 9.44 26.12 -15.88
C GLY A 182 8.14 25.40 -15.47
N PRO A 183 6.95 25.87 -15.91
CA PRO A 183 5.67 25.32 -15.51
C PRO A 183 5.37 23.99 -16.23
N PRO A 184 4.64 23.04 -15.60
CA PRO A 184 4.29 21.79 -16.26
C PRO A 184 3.22 22.05 -17.33
N ARG A 185 3.51 21.62 -18.57
CA ARG A 185 2.48 21.49 -19.61
C ARG A 185 1.55 20.35 -19.23
N SER A 186 0.25 20.63 -19.16
CA SER A 186 -0.79 19.61 -18.98
C SER A 186 -0.73 18.60 -20.12
N PHE A 187 -0.31 17.37 -19.85
CA PHE A 187 -0.52 16.25 -20.77
C PHE A 187 -1.94 15.72 -20.61
N SER A 188 -2.92 16.51 -21.04
CA SER A 188 -4.23 15.97 -21.37
C SER A 188 -4.04 15.10 -22.62
N LEU A 189 -4.20 13.78 -22.47
CA LEU A 189 -4.25 12.89 -23.62
C LEU A 189 -5.37 13.38 -24.56
N PRO A 190 -5.13 13.49 -25.88
CA PRO A 190 -6.14 13.95 -26.82
C PRO A 190 -7.36 13.04 -26.76
N HIS A 191 -8.53 13.67 -26.70
CA HIS A 191 -9.82 12.99 -26.78
C HIS A 191 -9.87 12.14 -28.06
N ARG A 192 -9.86 10.81 -27.92
CA ARG A 192 -10.12 9.91 -29.03
C ARG A 192 -11.63 9.74 -29.16
N PRO A 193 -12.27 10.22 -30.25
CA PRO A 193 -13.68 9.95 -30.48
C PRO A 193 -13.90 8.44 -30.64
N ARG A 194 -15.03 7.98 -30.09
CA ARG A 194 -15.44 6.58 -30.11
C ARG A 194 -15.79 6.18 -31.57
N PRO A 195 -15.21 5.11 -32.14
CA PRO A 195 -15.60 4.66 -33.47
C PRO A 195 -17.06 4.21 -33.46
N GLU A 196 -17.81 4.66 -34.47
CA GLU A 196 -19.20 4.29 -34.68
C GLU A 196 -19.32 2.79 -34.90
N ARG A 197 -20.21 2.15 -34.14
CA ARG A 197 -20.47 0.72 -34.26
C ARG A 197 -21.30 0.51 -35.52
N SER A 198 -20.68 -0.02 -36.58
CA SER A 198 -21.42 -0.47 -37.77
C SER A 198 -22.37 -1.59 -37.34
N VAL A 199 -23.67 -1.31 -37.38
CA VAL A 199 -24.72 -2.31 -37.21
C VAL A 199 -24.86 -3.01 -38.56
N ARG A 200 -24.61 -4.32 -38.57
CA ARG A 200 -25.10 -5.24 -39.60
C ARG A 200 -26.15 -6.13 -38.96
#